data_AF-A0A963VPN6-F1
#
_entry.id   AF-A0A963VPN6-F1
#
_cell.length_a   1.000
_cell.length_b   1.000
_cell.length_c   1.000
_cell.angle_alpha   90.00
_cell.angle_beta   90.00
_cell.angle_gamma   90.00
#
_symmetry.space_group_name_H-M   'P 1'
#
loop_
_entity.id
_entity.type
_entity.pdbx_description
1 polymer ?
#
loop_
_entity_poly.entity_id
_entity_poly.type
_entity_poly.pdbx_seq_one_letter_code
_entity_poly.pdbx_strand_id
1 'polypeptide(L)' 'MVAIPDKDAKCRRIERSIASGKGVCVSCREEGISEKTYHRWKKAQTPQGA' A
#
# COMPACT_ATOMS: atom_id res chain seq x y z
N MET A 1 -17.18 4.84 -5.38
CA MET A 1 -15.84 4.55 -4.86
C MET A 1 -16.02 3.70 -3.62
N VAL A 2 -15.94 2.37 -3.74
CA VAL A 2 -16.09 1.47 -2.58
C VAL A 2 -14.88 1.70 -1.69
N ALA A 3 -15.12 2.28 -0.51
CA ALA A 3 -14.12 2.35 0.54
C ALA A 3 -13.84 0.91 0.96
N ILE A 4 -12.72 0.35 0.48
CA ILE A 4 -12.20 -0.89 1.05
C ILE A 4 -11.93 -0.56 2.52
N PRO A 5 -12.67 -1.15 3.49
CA PRO A 5 -12.39 -0.93 4.89
C PRO A 5 -10.95 -1.36 5.14
N ASP A 6 -10.23 -0.58 5.96
CA ASP A 6 -8.85 -0.88 6.35
C ASP A 6 -7.80 -0.77 5.23
N LYS A 7 -8.12 -0.20 4.06
CA LYS A 7 -7.17 -0.03 2.93
C LYS A 7 -5.87 0.67 3.36
N ASP A 8 -5.99 1.72 4.16
CA ASP A 8 -4.86 2.50 4.66
C ASP A 8 -3.98 1.69 5.63
N ALA A 9 -4.59 0.93 6.53
CA ALA A 9 -3.86 0.09 7.47
C ALA A 9 -3.12 -1.05 6.76
N LYS A 10 -3.77 -1.71 5.79
CA LYS A 10 -3.14 -2.69 4.91
C LYS A 10 -1.99 -2.10 4.10
N CYS A 11 -2.16 -0.93 3.49
CA CYS A 11 -1.09 -0.30 2.73
C CYS A 11 0.10 0.12 3.63
N ARG A 12 -0.13 0.52 4.88
CA ARG A 12 0.95 0.75 5.86
C ARG A 12 1.69 -0.53 6.23
N ARG A 13 1.00 -1.67 6.36
CA ARG A 13 1.64 -2.98 6.57
C ARG A 13 2.50 -3.40 5.37
N ILE A 14 2.04 -3.10 4.15
CA ILE A 14 2.83 -3.30 2.93
C ILE A 14 4.10 -2.45 2.97
N GLU A 15 4.02 -1.15 3.32
CA GLU A 15 5.21 -0.30 3.45
C GLU A 15 6.20 -0.82 4.49
N ARG A 16 5.71 -1.27 5.65
CA ARG A 16 6.56 -1.84 6.69
C ARG A 16 7.24 -3.14 6.26
N SER A 17 6.53 -3.97 5.49
CA SER A 17 7.09 -5.18 4.90
C SER A 17 8.16 -4.86 3.85
N ILE A 18 7.91 -3.86 3.01
CA ILE A 18 8.88 -3.38 2.00
C ILE A 18 10.12 -2.79 2.66
N ALA A 19 9.95 -1.97 3.70
CA ALA A 19 11.07 -1.43 4.48
C ALA A 19 11.91 -2.53 5.16
N SER A 20 11.29 -3.67 5.48
CA SER A 20 11.97 -4.86 6.01
C SER A 20 12.68 -5.69 4.92
N GLY A 21 12.62 -5.29 3.64
CA GLY A 21 13.21 -6.02 2.51
C GLY A 21 12.27 -7.00 1.80
N LYS A 22 10.98 -7.03 2.15
CA LYS A 22 9.98 -7.88 1.50
C LYS A 22 9.49 -7.23 0.20
N GLY A 23 9.34 -8.01 -0.87
CA GLY A 23 8.87 -7.46 -2.15
C GLY A 23 7.45 -6.90 -2.08
N VAL A 24 7.17 -5.86 -2.87
CA VAL A 24 5.82 -5.25 -2.99
C VAL A 24 4.78 -6.28 -3.43
N CYS A 25 5.12 -7.16 -4.38
CA CYS A 25 4.20 -8.16 -4.93
C CYS A 25 3.77 -9.20 -3.87
N VAL A 26 4.72 -9.67 -3.06
CA VAL A 26 4.44 -10.62 -1.95
C VAL A 26 3.54 -9.95 -0.91
N SER A 27 3.90 -8.72 -0.51
CA SER A 27 3.16 -7.96 0.50
C SER A 27 1.74 -7.61 0.04
N CYS A 28 1.56 -7.26 -1.23
CA CYS A 28 0.25 -6.96 -1.81
C CYS A 28 -0.65 -8.20 -1.81
N ARG A 29 -0.08 -9.36 -2.15
CA ARG A 29 -0.79 -10.64 -2.18
C ARG A 29 -1.17 -11.11 -0.78
N GLU A 30 -0.31 -10.93 0.21
CA GLU A 30 -0.60 -11.27 1.62
C GLU A 30 -1.74 -10.42 2.20
N GLU A 31 -1.76 -9.12 1.90
CA GLU A 31 -2.76 -8.18 2.44
C GLU A 31 -4.07 -8.15 1.62
N GLY A 32 -4.09 -8.83 0.47
CA GLY A 32 -5.23 -8.88 -0.45
C GLY A 32 -5.51 -7.52 -1.12
N ILE A 33 -4.47 -6.74 -1.39
CA ILE A 33 -4.54 -5.48 -2.12
C ILE A 33 -3.94 -5.67 -3.50
N SER A 34 -4.43 -4.94 -4.51
CA SER A 34 -3.76 -4.88 -5.81
C SER A 34 -2.65 -3.83 -5.80
N GLU A 35 -1.55 -4.12 -6.49
CA GLU A 35 -0.42 -3.19 -6.63
C GLU A 35 -0.87 -1.80 -7.09
N LYS A 36 -1.82 -1.74 -8.04
CA LYS A 36 -2.44 -0.48 -8.51
C LYS A 36 -3.05 0.35 -7.38
N THR A 37 -3.73 -0.28 -6.44
CA THR A 37 -4.34 0.37 -5.28
C THR A 37 -3.28 0.88 -4.32
N TYR A 38 -2.25 0.07 -4.06
CA TYR A 38 -1.11 0.46 -3.24
C TYR A 38 -0.35 1.64 -3.83
N HIS A 39 -0.02 1.62 -5.13
CA HIS A 39 0.65 2.72 -5.81
C HIS A 39 -0.19 4.01 -5.82
N ARG A 40 -1.51 3.91 -6.05
CA ARG A 40 -2.39 5.07 -5.95
C ARG A 40 -2.42 5.66 -4.55
N TRP A 41 -2.53 4.81 -3.53
CA TRP A 41 -2.52 5.25 -2.13
C TRP A 41 -1.18 5.87 -1.75
N LYS A 42 -0.06 5.26 -2.14
CA LYS A 42 1.28 5.79 -1.90
C LYS A 42 1.45 7.17 -2.54
N LYS A 43 0.98 7.34 -3.78
CA LYS A 43 1.00 8.64 -4.48
C LYS A 43 0.10 9.69 -3.80
N ALA A 44 -1.00 9.29 -3.18
CA ALA A 44 -1.86 10.19 -2.41
C ALA A 44 -1.23 10.56 -1.06
N GLN A 45 -0.41 9.67 -0.47
CA GLN A 45 0.30 9.90 0.78
C GLN A 45 1.63 10.62 0.63
N THR A 46 2.33 10.49 -0.50
CA THR A 46 3.44 11.38 -0.85
C THR A 46 2.80 12.70 -1.26
N PRO A 47 2.84 13.75 -0.41
CA PRO A 47 2.51 15.08 -0.90
C PRO A 47 3.53 15.37 -2.00
N GLN A 48 3.08 15.42 -3.26
CA GLN A 48 3.86 16.07 -4.29
C GLN A 48 3.88 17.56 -3.96
N GLY A 49 4.88 17.98 -3.18
CA GLY A 49 5.07 19.38 -2.79
C GLY A 49 5.82 19.55 -1.47
N ALA A 50 7.15 19.46 -1.52
CA ALA A 50 8.12 20.28 -0.78
C ALA A 50 9.51 20.05 -1.37
#